data_AF-A0ABD0NSN4-F1
#
_entry.id   AF-A0ABD0NSN4-F1
#
_cell.length_a   1.000
_cell.length_b   1.000
_cell.length_c   1.000
_cell.angle_alpha   90.00
_cell.angle_beta   90.00
_cell.angle_gamma   90.00
#
_symmetry.space_group_name_H-M   'P 1'
#
loop_
_entity.id
_entity.type
_entity.pdbx_description
1 polymer ?
#
loop_
_entity_poly.entity_id
_entity_poly.type
_entity_poly.pdbx_seq_one_letter_code
_entity_poly.pdbx_strand_id
1 'polypeptide(L)' 'EVVVEYEYVAVHEDELTLKLGDVIKNVRRIEEEGWMEGDLNGKRGLFPDNFVK' A
#
# COMPACT_ATOMS: atom_id res chain seq x y z
N GLU A 1 1.91 3.64 10.27
CA GLU A 1 0.71 3.03 9.67
C GLU A 1 0.03 4.11 8.84
N VAL A 2 -0.71 3.73 7.80
CA VAL A 2 -1.46 4.65 6.92
C VAL A 2 -2.84 4.06 6.65
N VAL A 3 -3.81 4.91 6.34
CA VAL A 3 -5.19 4.50 6.03
C VAL A 3 -5.48 4.71 4.55
N VAL A 4 -6.02 3.69 3.89
CA VAL A 4 -6.41 3.76 2.48
C VAL A 4 -7.61 4.67 2.27
N GLU A 5 -7.46 5.68 1.41
CA GLU A 5 -8.51 6.62 1.01
C GLU A 5 -9.06 6.37 -0.40
N TYR A 6 -8.35 5.57 -1.21
CA TYR A 6 -8.77 5.19 -2.56
C TYR A 6 -8.47 3.71 -2.81
N GLU A 7 -9.38 3.02 -3.50
CA GLU A 7 -9.19 1.61 -3.85
C GLU A 7 -8.13 1.44 -4.93
N TYR A 8 -7.37 0.35 -4.85
CA TYR A 8 -6.33 0.00 -5.82
C TYR A 8 -6.29 -1.52 -5.99
N VAL A 9 -6.20 -2.00 -7.23
CA VAL A 9 -6.07 -3.43 -7.53
C VAL A 9 -4.63 -3.69 -7.94
N ALA A 10 -3.96 -4.60 -7.21
CA ALA A 10 -2.60 -4.99 -7.52
C ALA A 10 -2.47 -5.45 -8.98
N VAL A 11 -1.49 -4.88 -9.68
CA VAL A 11 -1.15 -5.22 -11.07
C VAL A 11 -0.02 -6.24 -11.11
N HIS A 12 0.95 -6.13 -10.18
CA HIS A 12 2.07 -7.05 -10.03
C HIS A 12 1.99 -7.87 -8.73
N GLU A 13 2.70 -9.01 -8.68
CA GLU A 13 2.60 -9.96 -7.56
C GLU A 13 3.13 -9.41 -6.24
N ASP A 14 4.05 -8.46 -6.31
CA ASP A 14 4.66 -7.73 -5.20
C ASP A 14 3.82 -6.54 -4.71
N GLU A 15 2.71 -6.21 -5.38
CA GLU A 15 1.81 -5.14 -4.96
C GLU A 15 0.70 -5.60 -4.01
N LEU A 16 0.11 -4.66 -3.29
CA LEU A 16 -1.05 -4.84 -2.43
C LEU A 16 -2.32 -4.36 -3.13
N THR A 17 -3.38 -5.16 -3.06
CA THR A 17 -4.74 -4.70 -3.35
C THR A 17 -5.26 -3.94 -2.13
N LEU A 18 -5.68 -2.69 -2.34
CA LEU A 18 -6.16 -1.78 -1.32
C LEU A 18 -7.68 -1.66 -1.37
N LYS A 19 -8.34 -1.73 -0.22
CA LYS A 19 -9.76 -1.38 -0.06
C LYS A 19 -9.90 -0.14 0.80
N LEU A 20 -10.96 0.62 0.57
CA LEU A 20 -11.24 1.84 1.32
C LEU A 20 -11.27 1.55 2.83
N GLY A 21 -10.47 2.27 3.60
CA GLY A 21 -10.36 2.10 5.06
C GLY A 21 -9.43 0.99 5.54
N ASP A 22 -8.76 0.25 4.64
CA ASP A 22 -7.68 -0.66 5.04
C ASP A 22 -6.57 0.11 5.77
N VAL A 23 -5.96 -0.55 6.76
CA VAL A 23 -4.84 0.00 7.53
C VAL A 23 -3.57 -0.76 7.18
N ILE A 24 -2.62 -0.08 6.54
CA ILE A 24 -1.33 -0.65 6.17
C ILE A 24 -0.31 -0.34 7.27
N LYS A 25 0.38 -1.38 7.73
CA LYS A 25 1.33 -1.32 8.85
C LYS A 25 2.78 -1.39 8.37
N ASN A 26 3.72 -1.07 9.25
CA ASN A 26 5.17 -1.12 8.99
C ASN A 26 5.59 -0.45 7.67
N VAL A 27 4.96 0.69 7.39
CA VAL A 27 5.09 1.41 6.12
C VAL A 27 6.48 2.05 6.01
N ARG A 28 7.13 1.89 4.85
CA ARG A 28 8.37 2.57 4.50
C ARG A 28 8.30 3.16 3.09
N ARG A 29 8.96 4.30 2.91
CA ARG A 29 9.25 4.83 1.57
C ARG A 29 10.34 3.99 0.92
N ILE A 30 10.22 3.78 -0.38
CA ILE A 30 11.22 3.12 -1.20
C ILE A 30 11.83 4.12 -2.18
N GLU A 31 12.82 3.67 -2.97
CA GLU A 31 13.47 4.52 -3.98
C GLU A 31 12.56 4.80 -5.19
N GLU A 32 11.56 3.94 -5.42
CA GLU A 32 10.60 4.11 -6.50
C GLU A 32 9.62 5.24 -6.18
N GLU A 33 9.60 6.25 -7.05
CA GLU A 33 8.75 7.42 -6.89
C GLU A 33 7.27 7.05 -7.01
N GLY A 34 6.44 7.56 -6.10
CA GLY A 34 5.00 7.29 -6.06
C GLY A 34 4.61 5.99 -5.36
N TRP A 35 5.57 5.24 -4.80
CA TRP A 35 5.33 3.95 -4.15
C TRP A 35 5.85 3.88 -2.73
N MET A 36 5.15 3.11 -1.91
CA MET A 36 5.54 2.74 -0.56
C MET A 36 5.42 1.23 -0.40
N GLU A 37 6.15 0.66 0.57
CA GLU A 37 5.99 -0.74 0.95
C GLU A 37 5.40 -0.82 2.36
N GLY A 38 4.52 -1.80 2.60
CA GLY A 38 3.96 -2.04 3.93
C GLY A 38 3.31 -3.41 4.06
N ASP A 39 2.78 -3.68 5.25
CA ASP A 39 2.11 -4.94 5.60
C ASP A 39 0.59 -4.74 5.66
N LEU A 40 -0.14 -5.53 4.88
CA LEU A 40 -1.61 -5.56 4.84
C LEU A 40 -2.09 -7.01 4.80
N ASN A 41 -2.99 -7.39 5.72
CA ASN A 41 -3.58 -8.74 5.78
C ASN A 41 -2.55 -9.90 5.77
N GLY A 42 -1.39 -9.70 6.39
CA GLY A 42 -0.31 -10.68 6.46
C GLY A 42 0.55 -10.78 5.20
N LYS A 43 0.31 -9.94 4.19
CA LYS A 43 1.16 -9.78 3.00
C LYS A 43 1.96 -8.49 3.11
N ARG A 44 3.25 -8.55 2.78
CA ARG A 44 4.07 -7.37 2.52
C ARG A 44 4.07 -7.06 1.03
N GLY A 45 3.91 -5.80 0.66
CA GLY A 45 3.96 -5.41 -0.74
C GLY A 45 3.92 -3.91 -0.98
N LEU A 46 4.03 -3.55 -2.26
CA LEU A 46 4.04 -2.18 -2.77
C LEU A 46 2.62 -1.64 -2.91
N PHE A 47 2.46 -0.35 -2.67
CA PHE A 47 1.21 0.36 -2.91
C PHE A 47 1.46 1.85 -3.23
N PRO A 48 0.57 2.50 -4.00
CA PRO A 48 0.72 3.89 -4.37
C PRO A 48 0.59 4.83 -3.15
N ASP A 49 1.55 5.75 -3.00
CA ASP A 49 1.62 6.66 -1.85
C ASP A 49 0.44 7.66 -1.80
N ASN A 50 -0.07 8.06 -2.96
CA ASN A 50 -1.17 9.01 -3.12
C ASN A 50 -2.55 8.43 -2.76
N PHE A 51 -2.64 7.14 -2.44
CA PHE A 51 -3.90 6.44 -2.16
C PHE A 51 -4.16 6.29 -0.66
N VAL A 52 -3.26 6.80 0.17
CA VAL A 52 -3.28 6.64 1.63
C VAL A 52 -3.04 7.97 2.36
N LYS A 53 -3.44 8.04 3.63
CA LYS A 53 -3.13 9.14 4.56
C LYS A 53 -2.44 8.68 5.85
#